data_AF-A0A9D6YQT9-F1
#
_entry.id   AF-A0A9D6YQT9-F1
#
_cell.length_a   1.000
_cell.length_b   1.000
_cell.length_c   1.000
_cell.angle_alpha   90.00
_cell.angle_beta   90.00
_cell.angle_gamma   90.00
#
_symmetry.space_group_name_H-M   'P 1'
#
loop_
_entity.id
_entity.type
_entity.pdbx_description
1 polymer ?
#
loop_
_entity_poly.entity_id
_entity_poly.type
_entity_poly.pdbx_seq_one_letter_code
_entity_poly.pdbx_strand_id
1 'polypeptide(L)'
;MVCGFADHLEGRLAYLRAELKLTDAQTGPWNAFAEAWRAAGQKAKQKCDAADMRADHSKPEVLNKLTMMENHMVDHLEVVRAQKAAIESLFTSLSDEQKKTANETLSGIMKVGMSMGDMMGGGMMGGMSHSGGGMGGMGGMGGMQH
;
A
#
# COMPACT_ATOMS: atom_id res chain seq x y z
N MET A 1 1.87 -0.95 3.10
CA MET A 1 2.30 -0.22 4.30
C MET A 1 1.27 0.81 4.69
N VAL A 2 1.03 1.00 5.98
CA VAL A 2 0.09 2.01 6.53
C VAL A 2 0.38 3.43 6.04
N CYS A 3 1.64 3.75 5.76
CA CYS A 3 2.12 5.04 5.27
C CYS A 3 1.32 5.57 4.06
N GLY A 4 1.01 4.71 3.08
CA GLY A 4 0.34 5.12 1.84
C GLY A 4 -1.16 5.41 2.00
N PHE A 5 -1.75 5.14 3.17
CA PHE A 5 -3.18 5.41 3.38
C PHE A 5 -3.47 6.91 3.48
N ALA A 6 -2.57 7.70 4.06
CA ALA A 6 -2.75 9.15 4.13
C ALA A 6 -2.56 9.84 2.76
N ASP A 7 -1.86 9.18 1.85
CA ASP A 7 -1.54 9.73 0.53
C ASP A 7 -2.81 9.95 -0.29
N HIS A 8 -2.89 11.15 -0.87
CA HIS A 8 -4.01 11.60 -1.69
C HIS A 8 -5.39 11.41 -1.03
N LEU A 9 -5.47 11.33 0.30
CA LEU A 9 -6.71 11.03 1.02
C LEU A 9 -7.82 12.04 0.70
N GLU A 10 -7.52 13.34 0.71
CA GLU A 10 -8.50 14.37 0.35
C GLU A 10 -8.97 14.24 -1.10
N GLY A 11 -8.09 13.87 -2.02
CA GLY A 11 -8.44 13.62 -3.42
C GLY A 11 -9.38 12.42 -3.57
N ARG A 12 -9.09 11.32 -2.85
CA ARG A 12 -9.93 10.11 -2.85
C ARG A 12 -11.31 10.38 -2.22
N LEU A 13 -11.36 11.18 -1.15
CA LEU A 13 -12.61 11.63 -0.54
C LEU A 13 -13.41 12.57 -1.48
N ALA A 14 -12.75 13.53 -2.12
CA ALA A 14 -13.41 14.44 -3.06
C ALA A 14 -13.98 13.70 -4.28
N TYR A 15 -13.21 12.76 -4.83
CA TYR A 15 -13.66 11.91 -5.93
C TYR A 15 -14.86 11.05 -5.54
N LEU A 16 -14.78 10.32 -4.41
CA LEU A 16 -15.90 9.52 -3.92
C LEU A 16 -17.16 10.38 -3.68
N ARG A 17 -17.02 11.59 -3.12
CA ARG A 17 -18.16 12.50 -2.93
C ARG A 17 -18.83 12.88 -4.25
N ALA A 18 -18.03 13.16 -5.28
CA ALA A 18 -18.52 13.55 -6.59
C ALA A 18 -19.28 12.41 -7.27
N GLU A 19 -18.76 11.18 -7.18
CA GLU A 19 -19.40 9.99 -7.74
C GLU A 19 -20.72 9.65 -7.04
N LEU A 20 -20.77 9.79 -5.71
CA LEU A 20 -21.97 9.43 -4.93
C LEU A 20 -23.16 10.38 -5.13
N LYS A 21 -22.96 11.59 -5.67
CA LYS A 21 -24.02 12.58 -5.91
C LYS A 21 -24.97 12.70 -4.71
N LEU A 22 -24.39 12.94 -3.54
CA LEU A 22 -25.11 12.94 -2.26
C LEU A 22 -26.22 13.99 -2.22
N THR A 23 -27.32 13.66 -1.54
CA THR A 23 -28.38 14.62 -1.23
C THR A 23 -28.04 15.44 0.01
N ASP A 24 -28.77 16.54 0.24
CA ASP A 24 -28.57 17.38 1.43
C ASP A 24 -28.72 16.57 2.73
N ALA A 25 -29.68 15.65 2.78
CA ALA A 25 -29.90 14.74 3.92
C ALA A 25 -28.70 13.82 4.21
N GLN A 26 -27.87 13.54 3.20
CA GLN A 26 -26.70 12.66 3.32
C GLN A 26 -25.41 13.41 3.66
N THR A 27 -25.43 14.74 3.72
CA THR A 27 -24.25 15.56 4.03
C THR A 27 -23.72 15.30 5.45
N GLY A 28 -24.62 15.10 6.43
CA GLY A 28 -24.24 14.77 7.81
C GLY A 28 -23.46 13.45 7.89
N PRO A 29 -24.05 12.32 7.46
CA PRO A 29 -23.37 11.02 7.39
C PRO A 29 -22.05 11.05 6.63
N TRP A 30 -22.00 11.77 5.50
CA TRP A 30 -20.77 11.94 4.73
C TRP A 30 -19.66 12.65 5.51
N ASN A 31 -19.99 13.74 6.21
CA ASN A 31 -19.00 14.50 6.97
C ASN A 31 -18.40 13.63 8.09
N ALA A 32 -19.24 12.87 8.80
CA ALA A 32 -18.78 11.94 9.84
C ALA A 32 -17.85 10.85 9.25
N PHE A 33 -18.20 10.28 8.10
CA PHE A 33 -17.35 9.35 7.37
C PHE A 33 -16.00 9.96 6.99
N ALA A 34 -16.02 11.15 6.36
CA ALA A 34 -14.82 11.82 5.87
C ALA A 34 -13.89 12.22 7.03
N GLU A 35 -14.45 12.68 8.15
CA GLU A 35 -13.69 12.99 9.37
C GLU A 35 -13.05 11.73 9.96
N ALA A 36 -13.78 10.62 10.06
CA ALA A 36 -13.23 9.36 10.55
C ALA A 36 -12.07 8.85 9.68
N TRP A 37 -12.20 8.98 8.35
CA TRP A 37 -11.14 8.63 7.40
C TRP A 37 -9.91 9.53 7.51
N ARG A 38 -10.12 10.84 7.68
CA ARG A 38 -9.02 11.79 7.98
C ARG A 38 -8.31 11.45 9.28
N ALA A 39 -9.06 11.17 10.34
CA ALA A 39 -8.49 10.78 11.62
C ALA A 39 -7.69 9.48 11.53
N ALA A 40 -8.19 8.49 10.79
CA ALA A 40 -7.43 7.27 10.49
C ALA A 40 -6.16 7.58 9.66
N GLY A 41 -6.22 8.51 8.72
CA GLY A 41 -5.09 8.96 7.90
C GLY A 41 -4.00 9.62 8.73
N GLN A 42 -4.39 10.49 9.67
CA GLN A 42 -3.45 11.13 10.59
C GLN A 42 -2.76 10.11 11.50
N LYS A 43 -3.52 9.15 12.07
CA LYS A 43 -2.95 8.06 12.87
C LYS A 43 -2.00 7.19 12.05
N ALA A 44 -2.37 6.89 10.81
CA ALA A 44 -1.53 6.13 9.89
C ALA A 44 -0.19 6.84 9.61
N LYS A 45 -0.24 8.16 9.37
CA LYS A 45 0.96 8.99 9.17
C LYS A 45 1.85 9.01 10.41
N GLN A 46 1.28 9.28 11.59
CA GLN A 46 2.03 9.29 12.85
C GLN A 46 2.75 7.97 13.13
N LYS A 47 2.08 6.83 12.84
CA LYS A 47 2.69 5.50 13.00
C LYS A 47 3.79 5.24 11.98
N CYS A 48 3.65 5.76 10.76
CA CYS A 48 4.69 5.71 9.74
C CYS A 48 5.94 6.49 10.17
N ASP A 49 5.77 7.74 10.61
CA ASP A 49 6.87 8.60 11.06
C ASP A 49 7.62 7.99 12.26
N ALA A 50 6.92 7.23 13.10
CA ALA A 50 7.51 6.53 14.24
C ALA A 50 8.13 5.16 13.90
N ALA A 51 7.92 4.61 12.70
CA ALA A 51 8.37 3.26 12.35
C ALA A 51 9.90 3.15 12.28
N ASP A 52 10.61 4.20 11.86
CA ASP A 52 12.07 4.23 11.73
C ASP A 52 12.80 4.30 13.10
N MET A 53 12.09 4.61 14.19
CA MET A 53 12.68 4.80 15.52
C MET A 53 12.48 3.61 16.50
N ARG A 54 11.93 2.48 16.04
CA ARG A 54 11.50 1.38 16.92
C ARG A 54 12.49 0.20 17.04
N ALA A 55 13.68 0.29 16.44
CA ALA A 55 14.66 -0.78 16.55
C ALA A 55 15.32 -0.79 17.94
N ASP A 56 15.11 -1.87 18.70
CA ASP A 56 15.81 -2.10 19.96
C ASP A 56 17.15 -2.79 19.69
N HIS A 57 18.21 -1.98 19.53
CA HIS A 57 19.55 -2.48 19.22
C HIS A 57 20.17 -3.39 20.31
N SER A 58 19.51 -3.58 21.47
CA SER A 58 19.94 -4.53 22.50
C SER A 58 19.52 -5.98 22.23
N LYS A 59 18.60 -6.21 21.27
CA LYS A 59 18.08 -7.55 20.92
C LYS A 59 18.77 -8.14 19.68
N PRO A 60 18.79 -9.49 19.54
CA PRO A 60 19.15 -10.14 18.30
C PRO A 60 18.35 -9.60 17.10
N GLU A 61 19.02 -9.41 15.97
CA GLU A 61 18.44 -8.82 14.76
C GLU A 61 17.15 -9.51 14.29
N VAL A 62 17.11 -10.85 14.36
CA VAL A 62 15.93 -11.63 13.97
C VAL A 62 14.70 -11.31 14.83
N LEU A 63 14.87 -11.09 16.14
CA LEU A 63 13.77 -10.76 17.04
C LEU A 63 13.27 -9.35 16.78
N ASN A 64 14.17 -8.38 16.56
CA ASN A 64 13.79 -7.02 16.16
C ASN A 64 12.99 -7.01 14.86
N LYS A 65 13.42 -7.79 13.87
CA LYS A 65 12.71 -7.91 12.59
C LYS A 65 11.29 -8.45 12.78
N LEU A 66 11.12 -9.51 13.57
CA LEU A 66 9.80 -10.07 13.88
C LEU A 66 8.90 -9.07 14.61
N THR A 67 9.43 -8.35 15.61
CA THR A 67 8.68 -7.30 16.31
C THR A 67 8.26 -6.16 15.38
N MET A 68 9.13 -5.73 14.45
CA MET A 68 8.76 -4.71 13.46
C MET A 68 7.65 -5.20 12.53
N MET A 69 7.72 -6.45 12.06
CA MET A 69 6.67 -7.06 11.24
C MET A 69 5.33 -7.12 11.98
N GLU A 70 5.34 -7.58 13.23
CA GLU A 70 4.15 -7.65 14.09
C GLU A 70 3.50 -6.28 14.27
N ASN A 71 4.28 -5.29 14.69
CA ASN A 71 3.80 -3.92 14.88
C ASN A 71 3.20 -3.35 13.58
N HIS A 72 3.81 -3.62 12.43
CA HIS A 72 3.28 -3.18 11.15
C HIS A 72 1.92 -3.79 10.83
N MET A 73 1.73 -5.09 11.12
CA MET A 73 0.45 -5.77 10.92
C MET A 73 -0.64 -5.23 11.85
N VAL A 74 -0.30 -4.98 13.11
CA VAL A 74 -1.21 -4.36 14.09
C VAL A 74 -1.63 -2.97 13.63
N ASP A 75 -0.67 -2.14 13.23
CA ASP A 75 -0.92 -0.79 12.74
C ASP A 75 -1.83 -0.79 11.50
N HIS A 76 -1.62 -1.74 10.58
CA HIS A 76 -2.46 -1.89 9.39
C HIS A 76 -3.88 -2.35 9.74
N LEU A 77 -4.02 -3.31 10.66
CA LEU A 77 -5.31 -3.81 11.09
C LEU A 77 -6.17 -2.71 11.72
N GLU A 78 -5.58 -1.85 12.55
CA GLU A 78 -6.29 -0.72 13.16
C GLU A 78 -6.83 0.27 12.11
N VAL A 79 -6.03 0.58 11.09
CA VAL A 79 -6.44 1.47 10.00
C VAL A 79 -7.54 0.85 9.15
N VAL A 80 -7.50 -0.45 8.87
CA VAL A 80 -8.58 -1.17 8.18
C VAL A 80 -9.86 -1.19 9.02
N ARG A 81 -9.76 -1.42 10.34
CA ARG A 81 -10.92 -1.41 11.24
C ARG A 81 -11.59 -0.04 11.27
N ALA A 82 -10.81 1.04 11.35
CA ALA A 82 -11.34 2.40 11.33
C ALA A 82 -12.05 2.73 10.00
N GLN A 83 -11.44 2.34 8.87
CA GLN A 83 -12.06 2.52 7.54
C GLN A 83 -13.37 1.74 7.42
N LYS A 84 -13.38 0.47 7.82
CA LYS A 84 -14.56 -0.40 7.76
C LYS A 84 -15.72 0.21 8.57
N ALA A 85 -15.47 0.58 9.82
CA ALA A 85 -16.51 1.15 10.69
C ALA A 85 -17.12 2.44 10.09
N ALA A 86 -16.27 3.32 9.52
CA ALA A 86 -16.73 4.54 8.89
C ALA A 86 -17.55 4.28 7.61
N ILE A 87 -17.11 3.35 6.75
CA ILE A 87 -17.84 2.98 5.53
C ILE A 87 -19.19 2.34 5.88
N GLU A 88 -19.23 1.42 6.85
CA GLU A 88 -20.46 0.76 7.27
C GLU A 88 -21.52 1.78 7.69
N SER A 89 -21.12 2.80 8.46
CA SER A 89 -22.02 3.90 8.84
C SER A 89 -22.44 4.79 7.66
N LEU A 90 -21.61 4.95 6.63
CA LEU A 90 -22.01 5.69 5.43
C LEU A 90 -23.05 4.90 4.63
N PHE A 91 -22.82 3.59 4.42
CA PHE A 91 -23.67 2.72 3.60
C PHE A 91 -25.11 2.63 4.10
N THR A 92 -25.36 2.76 5.41
CA THR A 92 -26.73 2.80 5.96
C THR A 92 -27.52 4.03 5.50
N SER A 93 -26.84 5.12 5.14
CA SER A 93 -27.47 6.38 4.69
C SER A 93 -27.61 6.52 3.17
N LEU A 94 -26.98 5.61 2.41
CA LEU A 94 -26.97 5.64 0.94
C LEU A 94 -28.16 4.89 0.34
N SER A 95 -28.63 5.36 -0.80
CA SER A 95 -29.54 4.60 -1.69
C SER A 95 -28.82 3.39 -2.30
N ASP A 96 -29.56 2.45 -2.89
CA ASP A 96 -28.97 1.25 -3.46
C ASP A 96 -28.09 1.55 -4.69
N GLU A 97 -28.47 2.54 -5.50
CA GLU A 97 -27.66 3.05 -6.61
C GLU A 97 -26.34 3.67 -6.12
N GLN A 98 -26.39 4.43 -5.02
CA GLN A 98 -25.21 5.02 -4.41
C GLN A 98 -24.31 3.96 -3.77
N LYS A 99 -24.87 2.92 -3.12
CA LYS A 99 -24.08 1.80 -2.60
C LYS A 99 -23.36 1.06 -3.72
N LYS A 100 -24.01 0.85 -4.87
CA LYS A 100 -23.37 0.25 -6.06
C LYS A 100 -22.20 1.12 -6.54
N THR A 101 -22.43 2.43 -6.69
CA THR A 101 -21.39 3.39 -7.08
C THR A 101 -20.24 3.42 -6.07
N ALA A 102 -20.55 3.40 -4.77
CA ALA A 102 -19.58 3.32 -3.69
C ALA A 102 -18.72 2.06 -3.79
N ASN A 103 -19.33 0.89 -4.02
CA ASN A 103 -18.62 -0.38 -4.16
C ASN A 103 -17.62 -0.37 -5.33
N GLU A 104 -18.05 0.12 -6.50
CA GLU A 104 -17.20 0.20 -7.69
C GLU A 104 -16.06 1.20 -7.48
N THR A 105 -16.38 2.39 -6.95
CA THR A 105 -15.43 3.47 -6.70
C THR A 105 -14.40 3.08 -5.63
N LEU A 106 -14.86 2.56 -4.49
CA LEU A 106 -13.99 2.15 -3.38
C LEU A 106 -13.09 0.97 -3.78
N SER A 107 -13.55 0.04 -4.61
CA SER A 107 -12.70 -1.04 -5.11
C SER A 107 -11.54 -0.52 -5.98
N GLY A 108 -11.76 0.56 -6.74
CA GLY A 108 -10.69 1.23 -7.50
C GLY A 108 -9.73 2.05 -6.63
N ILE A 109 -10.24 2.68 -5.57
CA ILE A 109 -9.50 3.54 -4.64
C ILE A 109 -8.69 2.73 -3.62
N MET A 110 -9.23 1.60 -3.17
CA MET A 110 -8.65 0.71 -2.16
C MET A 110 -7.84 -0.40 -2.79
N LYS A 111 -6.94 -0.10 -3.75
CA LYS A 111 -5.84 -1.03 -4.08
C LYS A 111 -4.96 -1.20 -2.84
N VAL A 112 -5.41 -2.06 -1.93
CA VAL A 112 -4.73 -2.45 -0.69
C VAL A 112 -3.59 -3.36 -1.11
N GLY A 113 -2.40 -2.78 -1.24
CA GLY A 113 -1.17 -3.47 -1.61
C GLY A 113 -0.65 -3.04 -2.97
N MET A 114 0.68 -3.00 -3.10
CA MET A 114 1.33 -3.02 -4.40
C MET A 114 0.76 -4.24 -5.14
N SER A 115 -0.07 -4.00 -6.15
CA SER A 115 -0.36 -5.04 -7.11
C SER A 115 0.97 -5.48 -7.68
N MET A 116 1.20 -6.78 -7.85
CA MET A 116 2.37 -7.27 -8.59
C MET A 116 2.50 -6.61 -9.98
N GLY A 117 1.44 -6.00 -10.51
CA GLY A 117 1.49 -5.20 -11.74
C GLY A 117 2.32 -3.91 -11.65
N ASP A 118 2.41 -3.26 -10.49
CA ASP A 118 3.17 -2.01 -10.34
C ASP A 118 4.68 -2.25 -10.14
N MET A 119 5.08 -3.44 -9.68
CA MET A 119 6.49 -3.83 -9.59
C MET A 119 7.10 -4.26 -10.94
N MET A 120 6.26 -4.55 -11.95
CA MET A 120 6.70 -4.93 -13.30
C MET A 120 6.59 -3.78 -14.32
N GLY A 121 6.22 -2.57 -13.88
CA GLY A 121 6.04 -1.39 -14.74
C GLY A 121 7.16 -0.34 -14.67
N GLY A 122 8.03 -0.41 -13.65
CA GLY A 122 9.18 0.49 -13.48
C GLY A 122 10.45 -0.14 -14.06
N GLY A 123 10.73 0.14 -15.32
CA GLY A 123 11.82 -0.49 -16.07
C GLY A 123 13.21 -0.40 -15.44
N MET A 124 13.84 -1.56 -15.30
CA MET A 124 15.24 -1.77 -15.65
C MET A 124 15.35 -2.94 -16.63
N MET A 125 14.81 -2.74 -17.83
CA MET A 125 15.37 -3.33 -19.04
C MET A 125 16.48 -2.40 -19.51
N GLY A 126 17.73 -2.77 -19.23
CA GLY A 126 18.91 -2.05 -19.68
C GLY A 126 20.07 -3.01 -19.89
N GLY A 127 20.11 -3.66 -21.06
CA GLY A 127 21.36 -4.19 -21.62
C GLY A 127 21.46 -5.70 -21.80
N MET A 128 20.58 -6.31 -22.60
CA MET A 128 20.97 -7.47 -23.41
C MET A 128 21.40 -6.95 -24.78
N SER A 129 22.71 -6.78 -24.97
CA SER A 129 23.31 -6.76 -26.30
C SER A 129 23.89 -8.14 -26.59
N HIS A 130 23.37 -8.75 -27.65
CA HIS A 130 23.77 -10.03 -28.19
C HIS A 130 24.81 -9.77 -29.29
N SER A 131 26.00 -10.36 -29.17
CA SER A 131 26.98 -10.61 -30.25
C SER A 131 28.12 -11.40 -29.58
N GLY A 132 28.47 -12.64 -29.93
CA GLY A 132 28.38 -13.33 -31.20
C GLY A 132 29.78 -13.41 -31.82
N GLY A 133 30.50 -14.51 -31.57
CA GLY A 133 31.61 -15.00 -32.41
C GLY A 133 33.02 -14.98 -31.80
N GLY A 134 33.70 -16.12 -31.82
CA GLY A 134 35.14 -16.20 -31.59
C GLY A 134 35.69 -17.56 -31.15
N MET A 135 35.69 -18.54 -32.05
CA MET A 135 36.53 -19.75 -31.95
C MET A 135 38.03 -19.38 -31.89
N GLY A 136 38.83 -20.18 -31.16
CA GLY A 136 40.30 -20.23 -31.25
C GLY A 136 40.98 -20.06 -29.89
N GLY A 137 41.84 -20.95 -29.38
CA GLY A 137 42.55 -22.06 -30.00
C GLY A 137 43.18 -22.97 -28.93
N MET A 138 43.72 -24.06 -29.45
CA MET A 138 44.31 -25.23 -28.79
C MET A 138 45.58 -24.95 -27.97
N GLY A 139 45.86 -25.87 -27.04
CA GLY A 139 47.18 -26.17 -26.48
C GLY A 139 47.06 -26.56 -24.99
N GLY A 140 47.19 -27.79 -24.52
CA GLY A 140 47.97 -28.93 -25.02
C GLY A 140 49.10 -29.24 -24.04
N MET A 141 48.85 -30.18 -23.11
CA MET A 141 49.76 -31.14 -22.46
C MET A 141 51.08 -30.72 -21.75
N GLY A 142 51.31 -31.40 -20.61
CA GLY A 142 52.63 -31.71 -20.02
C GLY A 142 52.99 -30.82 -18.84
N GLY A 143 53.41 -31.29 -17.65
CA GLY A 143 53.85 -32.59 -17.17
C GLY A 143 54.67 -32.35 -15.90
N MET A 144 54.55 -33.27 -14.92
CA MET A 144 55.49 -33.69 -13.86
C MET A 144 56.60 -32.73 -13.37
N GLN A 145 56.58 -32.34 -12.09
CA GLN A 145 57.25 -32.95 -10.92
C GLN A 145 58.60 -32.28 -10.58
N HIS A 146 58.79 -32.01 -9.28
CA HIS A 146 60.07 -31.94 -8.60
C HIS A 146 60.03 -32.91 -7.42
#